data_AF-A0AAI9ZE59-F1
#
_entry.id   AF-A0AAI9ZE59-F1
#
_cell.length_a   1.000
_cell.length_b   1.000
_cell.length_c   1.000
_cell.angle_alpha   90.00
_cell.angle_beta   90.00
_cell.angle_gamma   90.00
#
_symmetry.space_group_name_H-M   'P 1'
#
loop_
_entity.id
_entity.type
_entity.pdbx_description
1 polymer ?
#
loop_
_entity_poly.entity_id
_entity_poly.type
_entity_poly.pdbx_seq_one_letter_code
_entity_poly.pdbx_strand_id
1 'polypeptide(L)'
;GKGKCSSGCGNRNFIFTGLPWNHPAVAASGFTPQQVEAGIRSDMAAIVKAGYKIKAVLLGPEDSLDFLSDELKGVEWTGTGVGFGVRGNPSPVITRRLMDAVQLYRDEVPRARILFNYSPVTSLWAIQQ
;
A
#
# COMPACT_ATOMS: atom_id res chain seq x y z
N GLY A 1 -1.78 -25.89 22.91
CA GLY A 1 -1.55 -24.45 23.15
C GLY A 1 -1.65 -23.72 21.83
N LYS A 2 -2.57 -22.76 21.70
CA LYS A 2 -2.63 -21.84 20.57
C LYS A 2 -2.50 -20.43 21.16
N GLY A 3 -1.37 -19.78 20.87
CA GLY A 3 -0.96 -18.53 21.50
C GLY A 3 -2.01 -17.44 21.35
N LYS A 4 -2.41 -16.87 22.49
CA LYS A 4 -3.18 -15.63 22.57
C LYS A 4 -2.36 -14.53 21.89
N CYS A 5 -2.89 -13.91 20.82
CA CYS A 5 -2.40 -12.63 20.30
C CYS A 5 -2.55 -11.59 21.42
N SER A 6 -1.47 -11.29 22.14
CA SER A 6 -1.42 -10.23 23.15
C SER A 6 -1.35 -8.87 22.45
N SER A 7 -2.38 -8.02 22.65
CA SER A 7 -2.32 -6.55 22.62
C SER A 7 -1.31 -5.91 21.63
N GLY A 8 -1.43 -6.26 20.35
CA GLY A 8 -0.49 -5.80 19.30
C GLY A 8 -0.86 -6.20 17.87
N CYS A 9 -1.73 -7.20 17.69
CA CYS A 9 -2.32 -7.61 16.40
C CYS A 9 -3.40 -6.60 15.91
N GLY A 10 -3.16 -5.30 16.15
CA GLY A 10 -4.21 -4.28 16.23
C GLY A 10 -4.73 -3.77 14.89
N ASN A 11 -6.01 -3.38 14.90
CA ASN A 11 -6.73 -2.70 13.82
C ASN A 11 -5.81 -1.71 13.10
N ARG A 12 -5.58 -1.94 11.81
CA ARG A 12 -5.01 -0.93 10.93
C ARG A 12 -6.17 -0.09 10.43
N ASN A 13 -6.00 1.22 10.34
CA ASN A 13 -6.98 2.05 9.66
C ASN A 13 -6.85 1.84 8.15
N PHE A 14 -5.61 1.73 7.64
CA PHE A 14 -5.33 1.71 6.21
C PHE A 14 -4.22 0.75 5.79
N ILE A 15 -4.40 0.12 4.63
CA ILE A 15 -3.37 -0.60 3.88
C ILE A 15 -3.06 0.18 2.61
N PHE A 16 -1.79 0.33 2.24
CA PHE A 16 -1.41 0.85 0.92
C PHE A 16 -0.41 -0.10 0.26
N THR A 17 -0.64 -0.42 -1.00
CA THR A 17 0.34 -1.13 -1.83
C THR A 17 0.98 -0.22 -2.86
N GLY A 18 2.18 -0.57 -3.30
CA GLY A 18 2.89 0.17 -4.34
C GLY A 18 4.14 -0.57 -4.78
N LEU A 19 4.86 -0.01 -5.75
CA LEU A 19 6.16 -0.52 -6.15
C LEU A 19 7.20 -0.24 -5.05
N PRO A 20 8.19 -1.14 -4.86
CA PRO A 20 9.40 -0.81 -4.11
C PRO A 20 10.05 0.46 -4.66
N TRP A 21 10.56 1.33 -3.79
CA TRP A 21 11.17 2.60 -4.21
C TRP A 21 12.38 2.43 -5.13
N ASN A 22 13.07 1.28 -5.04
CA ASN A 22 14.18 0.89 -5.89
C ASN A 22 13.78 0.09 -7.14
N HIS A 23 12.48 -0.09 -7.40
CA HIS A 23 12.00 -0.82 -8.57
C HIS A 23 12.36 -0.07 -9.88
N PRO A 24 12.81 -0.75 -10.96
CA PRO A 24 13.24 -0.09 -12.20
C PRO A 24 12.21 0.87 -12.82
N ALA A 25 10.92 0.55 -12.69
CA ALA A 25 9.84 1.41 -13.20
C ALA A 25 9.71 2.75 -12.44
N VAL A 26 10.22 2.85 -11.21
CA VAL A 26 10.30 4.13 -10.47
C VAL A 26 11.33 5.04 -11.14
N ALA A 27 12.52 4.51 -11.43
CA ALA A 27 13.56 5.24 -12.14
C ALA A 27 13.12 5.65 -13.55
N ALA A 28 12.44 4.75 -14.27
CA ALA A 28 11.88 5.04 -15.59
C ALA A 28 10.81 6.17 -15.57
N SER A 29 10.21 6.41 -14.40
CA SER A 29 9.25 7.52 -14.20
C SER A 29 9.92 8.85 -13.84
N GLY A 30 11.26 8.92 -13.85
CA GLY A 30 12.04 10.13 -13.62
C GLY A 30 12.36 10.44 -12.15
N PHE A 31 12.09 9.51 -11.22
CA PHE A 31 12.37 9.69 -9.79
C PHE A 31 13.59 8.89 -9.35
N THR A 32 14.36 9.42 -8.40
CA THR A 32 15.38 8.61 -7.73
C THR A 32 14.76 7.75 -6.63
N PRO A 33 15.31 6.54 -6.36
CA PRO A 33 14.83 5.71 -5.25
C PRO A 33 14.85 6.44 -3.90
N GLN A 34 15.87 7.26 -3.65
CA GLN A 34 16.01 8.02 -2.40
C GLN A 34 14.92 9.07 -2.24
N GLN A 35 14.53 9.75 -3.32
CA GLN A 35 13.43 10.72 -3.29
C GLN A 35 12.11 10.04 -2.95
N VAL A 36 11.83 8.89 -3.56
CA VAL A 36 10.59 8.14 -3.31
C VAL A 36 10.57 7.55 -1.91
N GLU A 37 11.67 6.95 -1.46
CA GLU A 37 11.79 6.42 -0.11
C GLU A 37 11.57 7.50 0.95
N ALA A 38 12.24 8.65 0.80
CA ALA A 38 12.08 9.77 1.72
C ALA A 38 10.64 10.28 1.74
N GLY A 39 10.00 10.37 0.57
CA GLY A 39 8.59 10.75 0.44
C GLY A 39 7.65 9.80 1.17
N ILE A 40 7.76 8.50 0.91
CA ILE A 40 6.94 7.47 1.57
C ILE A 40 7.15 7.51 3.08
N ARG A 41 8.40 7.57 3.55
CA ARG A 41 8.72 7.62 4.99
C ARG A 41 8.12 8.87 5.65
N SER A 42 8.21 10.02 4.99
CA SER A 42 7.65 11.28 5.48
C SER A 42 6.12 11.23 5.57
N ASP A 43 5.46 10.73 4.54
CA ASP A 43 3.99 10.60 4.50
C ASP A 43 3.49 9.60 5.56
N MET A 44 4.16 8.45 5.69
CA MET A 44 3.87 7.46 6.74
C MET A 44 3.99 8.07 8.14
N ALA A 45 5.04 8.86 8.40
CA ALA A 45 5.20 9.55 9.67
C ALA A 45 4.08 10.58 9.91
N ALA A 46 3.64 11.29 8.88
CA ALA A 46 2.52 12.24 8.97
C ALA A 46 1.19 11.52 9.26
N ILE A 47 0.94 10.36 8.65
CA ILE A 47 -0.25 9.53 8.87
C ILE A 47 -0.32 9.03 10.31
N VAL A 48 0.81 8.52 10.83
CA VAL A 48 0.92 8.08 12.23
C VAL A 48 0.72 9.27 13.18
N LYS A 49 1.33 10.43 12.89
CA LYS A 49 1.16 11.65 13.67
C LYS A 49 -0.30 12.14 13.70
N ALA A 50 -1.05 11.93 12.62
CA ALA A 50 -2.48 12.23 12.54
C ALA A 50 -3.38 11.23 13.30
N GLY A 51 -2.80 10.19 13.92
CA GLY A 51 -3.52 9.21 14.73
C GLY A 51 -3.98 7.97 13.98
N TYR A 52 -3.61 7.82 12.71
CA TYR A 52 -3.96 6.65 11.91
C TYR A 52 -2.90 5.56 12.01
N LYS A 53 -3.34 4.30 11.98
CA LYS A 53 -2.48 3.12 11.86
C LYS A 53 -2.45 2.67 10.41
N ILE A 54 -1.29 2.73 9.78
CA ILE A 54 -1.12 2.37 8.37
C ILE A 54 -0.10 1.25 8.21
N LYS A 55 -0.29 0.40 7.21
CA LYS A 55 0.71 -0.54 6.70
C LYS A 55 0.93 -0.27 5.21
N ALA A 56 2.19 -0.11 4.82
CA ALA A 56 2.59 -0.08 3.42
C ALA A 56 3.19 -1.44 3.06
N VAL A 57 2.69 -2.05 1.98
CA VAL A 57 3.24 -3.30 1.42
C VAL A 57 3.76 -2.98 0.03
N LEU A 58 5.09 -2.99 -0.13
CA LEU A 58 5.71 -2.67 -1.41
C LEU A 58 6.09 -3.96 -2.15
N LEU A 59 5.55 -4.13 -3.35
CA LEU A 59 5.74 -5.31 -4.19
C LEU A 59 5.64 -4.94 -5.67
N GLY A 60 6.48 -5.55 -6.48
CA GLY A 60 6.49 -5.42 -7.93
C GLY A 60 5.59 -6.45 -8.61
N PRO A 61 5.35 -6.30 -9.93
CA PRO A 61 4.65 -7.32 -10.72
C PRO A 61 5.38 -8.68 -10.80
N GLU A 62 6.68 -8.71 -10.49
CA GLU A 62 7.52 -9.90 -10.40
C GLU A 62 7.30 -10.73 -9.12
N ASP A 63 6.75 -10.11 -8.07
CA ASP A 63 6.50 -10.77 -6.80
C ASP A 63 5.19 -11.58 -6.84
N SER A 64 5.12 -12.71 -6.13
CA SER A 64 3.86 -13.45 -6.00
C SER A 64 2.80 -12.60 -5.31
N LEU A 65 1.54 -12.70 -5.76
CA LEU A 65 0.42 -12.07 -5.05
C LEU A 65 0.19 -12.71 -3.68
N ASP A 66 0.62 -13.96 -3.48
CA ASP A 66 0.54 -14.64 -2.18
C ASP A 66 1.26 -13.85 -1.08
N PHE A 67 2.35 -13.16 -1.44
CA PHE A 67 3.05 -12.28 -0.51
C PHE A 67 2.14 -11.16 0.03
N LEU A 68 1.32 -10.55 -0.83
CA LEU A 68 0.37 -9.53 -0.39
C LEU A 68 -0.69 -10.15 0.53
N SER A 69 -1.28 -11.29 0.16
CA SER A 69 -2.30 -11.93 1.00
C SER A 69 -1.72 -12.36 2.36
N ASP A 70 -0.51 -12.93 2.39
CA ASP A 70 0.16 -13.30 3.63
C ASP A 70 0.46 -12.09 4.53
N GLU A 71 0.85 -10.96 3.95
CA GLU A 71 1.06 -9.72 4.69
C GLU A 71 -0.24 -9.12 5.27
N LEU A 72 -1.40 -9.43 4.68
CA LEU A 72 -2.71 -8.93 5.12
C LEU A 72 -3.48 -9.93 5.98
N LYS A 73 -3.05 -11.19 6.02
CA LYS A 73 -3.69 -12.25 6.79
C LYS A 73 -3.81 -11.90 8.27
N GLY A 74 -5.05 -11.87 8.76
CA GLY A 74 -5.35 -11.54 10.15
C GLY A 74 -5.19 -10.06 10.51
N VAL A 75 -4.99 -9.19 9.53
CA VAL A 75 -4.97 -7.74 9.70
C VAL A 75 -6.39 -7.20 9.48
N GLU A 76 -6.99 -6.59 10.50
CA GLU A 76 -8.23 -5.85 10.31
C GLU A 76 -7.93 -4.47 9.72
N TRP A 77 -8.59 -4.11 8.62
CA TRP A 77 -8.46 -2.80 7.98
C TRP A 77 -9.78 -2.26 7.44
N THR A 78 -9.93 -0.93 7.45
CA THR A 78 -11.17 -0.23 7.06
C THR A 78 -11.07 0.49 5.71
N GLY A 79 -9.84 0.71 5.24
CA GLY A 79 -9.56 1.29 3.93
C GLY A 79 -8.27 0.74 3.37
N THR A 80 -8.15 0.80 2.05
CA THR A 80 -6.97 0.36 1.32
C THR A 80 -6.66 1.32 0.19
N GLY A 81 -5.50 1.20 -0.44
CA GLY A 81 -5.13 1.98 -1.59
C GLY A 81 -4.04 1.32 -2.42
N VAL A 82 -3.92 1.78 -3.66
CA VAL A 82 -2.78 1.48 -4.52
C VAL A 82 -2.10 2.80 -4.88
N GLY A 83 -0.82 2.90 -4.55
CA GLY A 83 -0.02 4.10 -4.71
C GLY A 83 0.07 4.56 -6.16
N PHE A 84 0.24 5.87 -6.36
CA PHE A 84 0.32 6.48 -7.68
C PHE A 84 1.41 5.88 -8.58
N GLY A 85 2.54 5.43 -8.02
CA GLY A 85 3.61 4.81 -8.81
C GLY A 85 3.20 3.54 -9.59
N VAL A 86 2.17 2.83 -9.14
CA VAL A 86 1.55 1.71 -9.87
C VAL A 86 0.50 2.26 -10.85
N ARG A 87 -0.40 3.13 -10.38
CA ARG A 87 -1.55 3.61 -11.17
C ARG A 87 -1.19 4.55 -12.31
N GLY A 88 -0.14 5.36 -12.15
CA GLY A 88 0.36 6.28 -13.15
C GLY A 88 1.38 5.64 -14.10
N ASN A 89 1.68 4.35 -13.93
CA ASN A 89 2.65 3.67 -14.77
C ASN A 89 2.03 3.24 -16.11
N PRO A 90 2.69 3.47 -17.27
CA PRO A 90 2.15 3.09 -18.57
C PRO A 90 2.30 1.59 -18.90
N SER A 91 2.95 0.79 -18.05
CA SER A 91 3.18 -0.63 -18.31
C SER A 91 1.90 -1.46 -18.14
N PRO A 92 1.47 -2.22 -19.15
CA PRO A 92 0.30 -3.10 -19.03
C PRO A 92 0.51 -4.23 -18.01
N VAL A 93 1.77 -4.60 -17.73
CA VAL A 93 2.09 -5.58 -16.68
C VAL A 93 1.81 -5.00 -15.29
N ILE A 94 2.18 -3.74 -15.06
CA ILE A 94 1.90 -3.04 -13.80
C ILE A 94 0.41 -2.71 -13.67
N THR A 95 -0.27 -2.40 -14.79
CA THR A 95 -1.74 -2.24 -14.81
C THR A 95 -2.45 -3.53 -14.42
N ARG A 96 -1.99 -4.71 -14.88
CA ARG A 96 -2.56 -5.98 -14.41
C ARG A 96 -2.35 -6.18 -12.91
N ARG A 97 -1.15 -5.88 -12.40
CA ARG A 97 -0.87 -5.96 -10.95
C ARG A 97 -1.76 -5.04 -10.11
N LEU A 98 -2.13 -3.86 -10.62
CA LEU A 98 -3.15 -3.00 -9.99
C LEU A 98 -4.48 -3.73 -9.85
N MET A 99 -4.94 -4.38 -10.93
CA MET A 99 -6.21 -5.11 -10.93
C MET A 99 -6.17 -6.30 -9.97
N ASP A 100 -5.07 -7.02 -9.91
CA ASP A 100 -4.87 -8.14 -8.98
C ASP A 100 -4.97 -7.68 -7.52
N ALA A 101 -4.33 -6.56 -7.17
CA ALA A 101 -4.41 -5.98 -5.83
C ALA A 101 -5.83 -5.51 -5.50
N VAL A 102 -6.52 -4.86 -6.43
CA VAL A 102 -7.92 -4.43 -6.26
C VAL A 102 -8.84 -5.63 -6.04
N GLN A 103 -8.65 -6.71 -6.79
CA GLN A 103 -9.44 -7.93 -6.64
C GLN A 103 -9.21 -8.55 -5.26
N LEU A 104 -7.95 -8.72 -4.84
CA LEU A 104 -7.61 -9.23 -3.52
C LEU A 104 -8.26 -8.40 -2.40
N TYR A 105 -8.22 -7.08 -2.49
CA TYR A 105 -8.88 -6.21 -1.52
C TYR A 105 -10.39 -6.42 -1.44
N ARG A 106 -11.04 -6.67 -2.58
CA ARG A 106 -12.48 -6.93 -2.64
C ARG A 106 -12.82 -8.32 -2.09
N ASP A 107 -11.94 -9.29 -2.27
CA ASP A 107 -12.14 -10.64 -1.76
C ASP A 107 -11.94 -10.69 -0.24
N GLU A 108 -10.93 -10.00 0.30
CA GLU A 108 -10.63 -10.01 1.73
C GLU A 108 -11.57 -9.11 2.55
N VAL A 109 -11.77 -7.85 2.13
CA VAL A 109 -12.62 -6.89 2.85
C VAL A 109 -13.48 -6.09 1.87
N PRO A 110 -14.57 -6.68 1.33
CA PRO A 110 -15.37 -6.07 0.24
C PRO A 110 -15.88 -4.65 0.53
N ARG A 111 -16.14 -4.35 1.80
CA ARG A 111 -16.71 -3.06 2.26
C ARG A 111 -15.69 -1.96 2.51
N ALA A 112 -14.39 -2.29 2.55
CA ALA A 112 -13.37 -1.28 2.77
C ALA A 112 -13.30 -0.32 1.56
N ARG A 113 -13.11 0.97 1.85
CA ARG A 113 -12.94 1.99 0.80
C ARG A 113 -11.58 1.81 0.13
N ILE A 114 -11.53 1.88 -1.20
CA ILE A 114 -10.27 1.97 -1.95
C ILE A 114 -9.99 3.45 -2.20
N LEU A 115 -8.81 3.90 -1.75
CA LEU A 115 -8.35 5.27 -1.74
C LEU A 115 -7.24 5.47 -2.77
N PHE A 116 -7.12 6.68 -3.29
CA PHE A 116 -6.15 7.02 -4.33
C PHE A 116 -5.44 8.32 -3.98
N ASN A 117 -4.11 8.25 -3.83
CA ASN A 117 -3.23 9.41 -3.67
C ASN A 117 -2.84 10.03 -5.03
N TYR A 118 -2.08 11.12 -5.04
CA TYR A 118 -1.54 11.70 -6.29
C TYR A 118 -0.03 11.47 -6.45
N SER A 119 0.65 11.13 -5.37
CA SER A 119 2.10 11.00 -5.30
C SER A 119 2.50 10.21 -4.04
N PRO A 120 3.79 9.84 -3.89
CA PRO A 120 4.29 9.19 -2.69
C PRO A 120 4.14 10.00 -1.38
N VAL A 121 3.74 11.27 -1.44
CA VAL A 121 3.61 12.19 -0.29
C VAL A 121 2.18 12.65 -0.01
N THR A 122 1.18 11.99 -0.59
CA THR A 122 -0.23 12.43 -0.52
C THR A 122 -1.20 11.32 -0.07
N SER A 123 -0.71 10.29 0.61
CA SER A 123 -1.59 9.23 1.12
C SER A 123 -2.36 9.69 2.35
N LEU A 124 -1.78 10.58 3.19
CA LEU A 124 -2.55 11.24 4.26
C LEU A 124 -3.73 12.03 3.69
N TRP A 125 -3.50 12.81 2.62
CA TRP A 125 -4.56 13.56 1.95
C TRP A 125 -5.69 12.63 1.49
N ALA A 126 -5.35 11.49 0.87
CA ALA A 126 -6.32 10.52 0.38
C ALA A 126 -7.13 9.86 1.52
N ILE A 127 -6.51 9.62 2.66
CA ILE A 127 -7.15 9.10 3.88
C ILE A 127 -8.21 10.06 4.43
N GLN A 128 -7.99 11.36 4.27
CA GLN A 128 -8.84 12.40 4.85
C GLN A 128 -10.00 12.84 3.94
N GLN A 129 -10.19 12.19 2.78
CA GLN A 129 -11.33 12.43 1.87
C GLN A 129 -12.56 11.57 2.22
#